data_AF-A0A2P5ML16-F1
#
_entry.id   AF-A0A2P5ML16-F1
#
_cell.length_a   1.000
_cell.length_b   1.000
_cell.length_c   1.000
_cell.angle_alpha   90.00
_cell.angle_beta   90.00
_cell.angle_gamma   90.00
#
_symmetry.space_group_name_H-M   'P 1'
#
loop_
_entity.id
_entity.type
_entity.pdbx_description
1 polymer ?
#
loop_
_entity_poly.entity_id
_entity_poly.type
_entity_poly.pdbx_seq_one_letter_code
_entity_poly.pdbx_strand_id
1 'polypeptide(L)'
;MTIVERRMVSVVMFCHFIAAFAALGMPPFFALILSQSLHNSNTYLVGWFYVVPTFFTALSSPWWGLFADQVGKKISLLRAQLGLSASFLLAGFSHDTELFFLALALQGMLGGTFAASNAYLATLSSGSTLARS
;
A
#
# COMPACT_ATOMS: atom_id res chain seq x y z
N MET A 1 24.71 -12.34 -0.70
CA MET A 1 23.34 -12.60 -0.25
C MET A 1 23.23 -14.04 0.21
N THR A 2 22.88 -14.24 1.46
CA THR A 2 22.58 -15.55 2.04
C THR A 2 21.26 -16.10 1.47
N ILE A 3 21.08 -17.43 1.45
CA ILE A 3 19.86 -18.09 0.94
C ILE A 3 18.60 -17.58 1.65
N VAL A 4 18.73 -17.20 2.92
CA VAL A 4 17.65 -16.65 3.76
C VAL A 4 17.21 -15.27 3.27
N GLU A 5 18.15 -14.38 2.94
CA GLU A 5 17.84 -13.06 2.40
C GLU A 5 17.10 -13.15 1.06
N ARG A 6 17.52 -14.07 0.18
CA ARG A 6 16.88 -14.27 -1.14
C ARG A 6 15.43 -14.74 -1.00
N ARG A 7 15.16 -15.62 -0.03
CA ARG A 7 13.81 -16.12 0.25
C ARG A 7 12.92 -15.02 0.84
N MET A 8 13.44 -14.20 1.75
CA MET A 8 12.70 -13.06 2.31
C MET A 8 12.35 -12.04 1.24
N VAL A 9 13.30 -11.64 0.39
CA VAL A 9 13.04 -10.69 -0.70
C VAL A 9 11.98 -11.25 -1.66
N SER A 10 12.04 -12.55 -2.00
CA SER A 10 11.04 -13.17 -2.87
C SER A 10 9.63 -13.13 -2.27
N VAL A 11 9.49 -13.44 -0.97
CA VAL A 11 8.19 -13.38 -0.26
C VAL A 11 7.67 -11.93 -0.21
N VAL A 12 8.54 -10.96 0.04
CA VAL A 12 8.19 -9.54 0.04
C VAL A 12 7.71 -9.09 -1.34
N MET A 13 8.45 -9.43 -2.40
CA MET A 13 8.09 -9.08 -3.77
C MET A 13 6.76 -9.70 -4.19
N PHE A 14 6.54 -10.97 -3.86
CA PHE A 14 5.29 -11.65 -4.19
C PHE A 14 4.09 -11.00 -3.51
N CYS A 15 4.24 -10.63 -2.24
CA CYS A 15 3.15 -10.01 -1.51
C CYS A 15 2.94 -8.54 -1.92
N HIS A 16 4.01 -7.83 -2.28
CA HIS A 16 3.92 -6.52 -2.91
C HIS A 16 3.18 -6.59 -4.26
N PHE A 17 3.45 -7.62 -5.06
CA PHE A 17 2.75 -7.85 -6.32
C PHE A 17 1.24 -8.04 -6.09
N ILE A 18 0.84 -8.84 -5.10
CA ILE A 18 -0.57 -9.04 -4.75
C ILE A 18 -1.22 -7.72 -4.30
N ALA A 19 -0.54 -6.95 -3.45
CA ALA A 19 -1.03 -5.66 -2.97
C ALA A 19 -1.19 -4.64 -4.11
N ALA A 20 -0.19 -4.54 -4.99
CA ALA A 20 -0.24 -3.66 -6.16
C ALA A 20 -1.32 -4.10 -7.15
N PHE A 21 -1.49 -5.41 -7.37
CA PHE A 21 -2.55 -5.96 -8.20
C PHE A 21 -3.94 -5.60 -7.66
N ALA A 22 -4.15 -5.74 -6.35
CA ALA A 22 -5.41 -5.34 -5.72
C ALA A 22 -5.64 -3.82 -5.80
N ALA A 23 -4.61 -3.01 -5.53
CA ALA A 23 -4.71 -1.55 -5.52
C ALA A 23 -4.93 -0.97 -6.93
N LEU A 24 -4.28 -1.52 -7.96
CA LEU A 24 -4.46 -1.12 -9.35
C LEU A 24 -5.69 -1.75 -10.00
N GLY A 25 -6.15 -2.88 -9.48
CA GLY A 25 -7.36 -3.58 -9.94
C GLY A 25 -8.65 -2.93 -9.45
N MET A 26 -8.64 -2.23 -8.31
CA MET A 26 -9.81 -1.61 -7.69
C MET A 26 -10.45 -0.43 -8.48
N PRO A 27 -9.67 0.54 -9.00
CA PRO A 27 -10.17 1.74 -9.68
C PRO A 27 -11.21 1.51 -10.78
N PRO A 28 -11.05 0.56 -11.72
CA PRO A 28 -12.07 0.31 -12.74
C PRO A 28 -13.41 -0.17 -12.15
N PHE A 29 -13.40 -0.79 -10.95
CA PHE A 29 -14.60 -1.26 -10.28
C PHE A 29 -15.22 -0.23 -9.34
N PHE A 30 -14.59 0.94 -9.09
CA PHE A 30 -15.14 1.96 -8.18
C PHE A 30 -16.53 2.45 -8.59
N ALA A 31 -16.79 2.63 -9.89
CA ALA A 31 -18.12 3.01 -10.36
C ALA A 31 -19.17 1.91 -10.08
N LEU A 32 -18.74 0.65 -10.12
CA LEU A 32 -19.60 -0.51 -9.90
C LEU A 32 -19.84 -0.73 -8.40
N ILE A 33 -18.82 -0.56 -7.56
CA ILE A 33 -18.91 -0.56 -6.09
C ILE A 33 -19.81 0.60 -5.61
N LEU A 34 -19.69 1.78 -6.22
CA LEU A 34 -20.50 2.94 -5.86
C LEU A 34 -21.99 2.73 -6.17
N SER A 35 -22.30 2.15 -7.33
CA SER A 35 -23.68 1.91 -7.77
C SER A 35 -24.32 0.68 -7.12
N GLN A 36 -23.58 -0.42 -6.96
CA GLN A 36 -24.13 -1.69 -6.44
C GLN A 36 -23.98 -1.85 -4.93
N SER A 37 -22.83 -1.52 -4.34
CA SER A 37 -22.59 -1.72 -2.90
C SER A 37 -23.03 -0.52 -2.07
N LEU A 38 -22.82 0.69 -2.60
CA LEU A 38 -23.04 1.95 -1.86
C LEU A 38 -24.38 2.62 -2.19
N HIS A 39 -25.15 2.06 -3.14
CA HIS A 39 -26.44 2.58 -3.63
C HIS A 39 -26.45 4.09 -3.90
N ASN A 40 -25.30 4.65 -4.29
CA ASN A 40 -25.11 6.09 -4.47
C ASN A 40 -24.97 6.39 -5.96
N SER A 41 -25.84 7.24 -6.50
CA SER A 41 -25.82 7.61 -7.92
C SER A 41 -24.84 8.76 -8.24
N ASN A 42 -24.00 9.16 -7.29
CA ASN A 42 -23.16 10.35 -7.41
C ASN A 42 -21.78 10.01 -8.00
N THR A 43 -21.69 9.97 -9.33
CA THR A 43 -20.48 9.63 -10.09
C THR A 43 -19.24 10.47 -9.72
N TYR A 44 -19.40 11.68 -9.17
CA TYR A 44 -18.28 12.51 -8.71
C TYR A 44 -17.43 11.83 -7.63
N LEU A 45 -18.04 10.99 -6.78
CA LEU A 45 -17.36 10.29 -5.69
C LEU A 45 -16.31 9.29 -6.19
N VAL A 46 -16.46 8.76 -7.40
CA VAL A 46 -15.47 7.87 -8.03
C VAL A 46 -14.13 8.59 -8.20
N GLY A 47 -14.17 9.86 -8.60
CA GLY A 47 -12.97 10.70 -8.70
C GLY A 47 -12.32 10.91 -7.34
N TRP A 48 -13.13 11.13 -6.29
CA TRP A 48 -12.63 11.25 -4.92
C TRP A 48 -11.96 9.97 -4.44
N PHE A 49 -12.59 8.81 -4.63
CA PHE A 49 -12.00 7.51 -4.26
C PHE A 49 -10.69 7.20 -4.97
N TYR A 50 -10.47 7.73 -6.17
CA TYR A 50 -9.19 7.61 -6.87
C TYR A 50 -8.10 8.52 -6.27
N VAL A 51 -8.44 9.76 -5.92
CA VAL A 51 -7.47 10.76 -5.45
C VAL A 51 -7.08 10.52 -3.99
N VAL A 52 -8.02 10.12 -3.14
CA VAL A 52 -7.84 9.98 -1.68
C VAL A 52 -6.70 9.06 -1.26
N PRO A 53 -6.64 7.78 -1.69
CA PRO A 53 -5.55 6.90 -1.31
C PRO A 53 -4.20 7.44 -1.80
N THR A 54 -4.16 8.03 -3.00
CA THR A 54 -2.95 8.65 -3.58
C THR A 54 -2.50 9.87 -2.76
N PHE A 55 -3.44 10.72 -2.37
CA PHE A 55 -3.18 11.91 -1.56
C PHE A 55 -2.68 11.54 -0.16
N PHE A 56 -3.34 10.60 0.51
CA PHE A 56 -2.89 10.10 1.82
C PHE A 56 -1.53 9.41 1.75
N THR A 57 -1.27 8.67 0.67
CA THR A 57 0.05 8.07 0.42
C THR A 57 1.12 9.15 0.25
N ALA A 58 0.85 10.18 -0.55
CA ALA A 58 1.78 11.29 -0.77
C ALA A 58 2.08 12.06 0.52
N LEU A 59 1.04 12.31 1.34
CA LEU A 59 1.19 12.97 2.63
C LEU A 59 1.95 12.10 3.66
N SER A 60 1.72 10.80 3.64
CA SER A 60 2.34 9.83 4.55
C SER A 60 3.78 9.49 4.16
N SER A 61 4.15 9.61 2.89
CA SER A 61 5.47 9.29 2.35
C SER A 61 6.65 9.87 3.15
N PRO A 62 6.73 11.19 3.43
CA PRO A 62 7.84 11.76 4.20
C PRO A 62 7.85 11.33 5.67
N TRP A 63 6.68 11.20 6.31
CA TRP A 63 6.58 10.79 7.72
C TRP A 63 7.02 9.35 7.94
N TRP A 64 6.66 8.45 7.01
CA TRP A 64 6.98 7.04 7.13
C TRP A 64 8.39 6.69 6.67
N GLY A 65 9.03 7.52 5.84
CA GLY A 65 10.46 7.39 5.55
C GLY A 65 11.32 7.49 6.82
N LEU A 66 11.02 8.47 7.68
CA LEU A 66 11.71 8.66 8.96
C LEU A 66 11.40 7.55 9.98
N PHE A 67 10.17 7.05 9.99
CA PHE A 67 9.76 5.96 10.88
C PHE A 67 10.32 4.59 10.45
N ALA A 68 10.49 4.36 9.15
CA ALA A 68 11.05 3.13 8.61
C ALA A 68 12.50 2.90 9.04
N ASP A 69 13.27 3.97 9.25
CA ASP A 69 14.66 3.91 9.70
C ASP A 69 14.78 3.41 11.15
N GLN A 70 13.75 3.56 11.99
CA GLN A 70 13.79 3.19 13.41
C GLN A 70 13.23 1.80 13.73
N VAL A 71 12.23 1.31 12.97
CA VAL A 71 11.41 0.14 13.39
C VAL A 71 11.94 -1.20 12.86
N GLY A 72 12.90 -1.18 11.94
CA GLY A 72 13.45 -2.39 11.34
C GLY A 72 12.59 -2.89 10.17
N LYS A 73 13.26 -3.08 9.03
CA LYS A 73 12.67 -3.31 7.69
C LYS A 73 11.70 -4.49 7.61
N LYS A 74 11.96 -5.58 8.35
CA LYS A 74 11.17 -6.81 8.27
C LYS A 74 9.81 -6.70 8.99
N ILE A 75 9.77 -5.99 10.12
CA ILE A 75 8.56 -5.85 10.95
C ILE A 75 7.64 -4.77 10.37
N SER A 76 8.23 -3.66 9.88
CA SER A 76 7.49 -2.61 9.18
C SER A 76 6.69 -3.16 8.00
N LEU A 77 7.34 -4.00 7.19
CA LEU A 77 6.75 -4.56 5.97
C LEU A 77 5.62 -5.56 6.27
N LEU A 78 5.77 -6.41 7.28
CA LEU A 78 4.70 -7.31 7.74
C LEU A 78 3.49 -6.54 8.29
N ARG A 79 3.72 -5.49 9.08
CA ARG A 79 2.65 -4.63 9.62
C ARG A 79 1.88 -3.90 8.52
N ALA A 80 2.60 -3.34 7.55
CA ALA A 80 2.01 -2.63 6.44
C ALA A 80 1.13 -3.56 5.58
N GLN A 81 1.55 -4.80 5.40
CA GLN A 81 0.79 -5.80 4.64
C GLN A 81 -0.47 -6.29 5.36
N LEU A 82 -0.37 -6.50 6.68
CA LEU A 82 -1.54 -6.80 7.50
C LEU A 82 -2.53 -5.63 7.49
N GLY A 83 -2.02 -4.40 7.56
CA GLY A 83 -2.81 -3.19 7.44
C GLY A 83 -3.53 -3.08 6.09
N LEU A 84 -2.80 -3.28 4.99
CA LEU A 84 -3.36 -3.33 3.63
C LEU A 84 -4.46 -4.39 3.50
N SER A 85 -4.20 -5.61 3.97
CA SER A 85 -5.19 -6.70 3.91
C SER A 85 -6.43 -6.39 4.76
N ALA A 86 -6.26 -5.78 5.93
CA ALA A 86 -7.37 -5.37 6.77
C ALA A 86 -8.19 -4.25 6.11
N SER A 87 -7.53 -3.26 5.49
CA SER A 87 -8.20 -2.19 4.74
C SER A 87 -8.98 -2.74 3.55
N PHE A 88 -8.44 -3.72 2.81
CA PHE A 88 -9.17 -4.36 1.71
C PHE A 88 -10.39 -5.16 2.20
N LEU A 89 -10.28 -5.88 3.32
CA LEU A 89 -11.42 -6.57 3.91
C LEU A 89 -12.49 -5.59 4.40
N LEU A 90 -12.08 -4.48 5.01
CA LEU A 90 -12.98 -3.39 5.40
C LEU A 90 -13.69 -2.78 4.19
N ALA A 91 -12.96 -2.51 3.09
CA ALA A 91 -13.53 -1.98 1.86
C ALA A 91 -14.50 -2.98 1.18
N GLY A 92 -14.27 -4.28 1.33
CA GLY A 92 -15.17 -5.33 0.81
C GLY A 92 -16.45 -5.50 1.63
N PHE A 93 -16.39 -5.28 2.95
CA PHE A 93 -17.53 -5.36 3.85
C PHE A 93 -18.29 -4.03 4.02
N SER A 94 -17.72 -2.90 3.58
CA SER A 94 -18.33 -1.58 3.76
C SER A 94 -19.56 -1.42 2.87
N HIS A 95 -20.71 -1.19 3.49
CA HIS A 95 -21.95 -0.81 2.81
C HIS A 95 -22.17 0.72 2.79
N ASP A 96 -21.30 1.47 3.48
CA ASP A 96 -21.36 2.94 3.60
C ASP A 96 -20.18 3.64 2.91
N THR A 97 -20.47 4.79 2.29
CA THR A 97 -19.50 5.58 1.50
C THR A 97 -18.34 6.05 2.37
N GLU A 98 -18.63 6.40 3.61
CA GLU A 98 -17.65 6.88 4.59
C GLU A 98 -16.69 5.76 5.03
N LEU A 99 -17.20 4.54 5.23
CA LEU A 99 -16.37 3.38 5.59
C LEU A 99 -15.43 2.99 4.45
N PHE A 100 -15.92 3.02 3.21
CA PHE A 100 -15.08 2.78 2.04
C PHE A 100 -13.99 3.85 1.91
N PHE A 101 -14.35 5.12 2.11
CA PHE A 101 -13.40 6.23 2.11
C PHE A 101 -12.33 6.10 3.20
N LEU A 102 -12.73 5.71 4.41
CA LEU A 102 -11.82 5.46 5.52
C LEU A 102 -10.87 4.30 5.20
N ALA A 103 -11.39 3.22 4.59
CA ALA A 103 -10.58 2.08 4.17
C ALA A 103 -9.53 2.47 3.12
N LEU A 104 -9.88 3.32 2.15
CA LEU A 104 -8.97 3.90 1.16
C LEU A 104 -7.92 4.82 1.80
N ALA A 105 -8.32 5.68 2.73
CA ALA A 105 -7.40 6.55 3.46
C ALA A 105 -6.40 5.74 4.29
N LEU A 106 -6.87 4.71 5.01
CA LEU A 106 -6.02 3.77 5.73
C LEU A 106 -5.09 3.02 4.79
N GLN A 107 -5.60 2.53 3.65
CA GLN A 107 -4.81 1.88 2.61
C GLN A 107 -3.66 2.78 2.13
N GLY A 108 -3.93 4.06 1.86
CA GLY A 108 -2.91 5.02 1.44
C GLY A 108 -1.88 5.33 2.53
N MET A 109 -2.34 5.54 3.76
CA MET A 109 -1.46 5.76 4.92
C MET A 109 -0.51 4.57 5.16
N LEU A 110 -1.03 3.35 5.04
CA LEU A 110 -0.29 2.10 5.29
C LEU A 110 0.56 1.67 4.07
N GLY A 111 0.19 2.08 2.86
CA GLY A 111 0.92 1.79 1.63
C GLY A 111 2.23 2.58 1.47
N GLY A 112 2.27 3.85 1.91
CA GLY A 112 3.47 4.70 1.80
C GLY A 112 4.69 4.17 2.57
N THR A 113 4.41 3.47 3.67
CA THR A 113 5.36 2.83 4.59
C THR A 113 6.17 1.73 3.91
N PHE A 114 5.51 1.07 2.97
CA PHE A 114 6.00 -0.06 2.19
C PHE A 114 6.99 0.41 1.11
N ALA A 115 6.63 1.48 0.39
CA ALA A 115 7.44 2.05 -0.68
C ALA A 115 8.75 2.65 -0.14
N ALA A 116 8.67 3.41 0.96
CA ALA A 116 9.85 4.02 1.58
C ALA A 116 10.84 2.98 2.12
N SER A 117 10.34 1.94 2.83
CA SER A 117 11.19 0.87 3.37
C SER A 117 11.86 0.06 2.26
N ASN A 118 11.16 -0.21 1.16
CA ASN A 118 11.70 -0.97 0.03
C ASN A 118 12.73 -0.14 -0.78
N ALA A 119 12.48 1.15 -0.97
CA ALA A 119 13.43 2.06 -1.60
C ALA A 119 14.73 2.20 -0.78
N TYR A 120 14.61 2.32 0.55
CA TYR A 120 15.76 2.37 1.46
C TYR A 120 16.53 1.03 1.56
N LEU A 121 15.84 -0.09 1.37
CA LEU A 121 16.47 -1.41 1.20
C LEU A 121 17.25 -1.51 -0.12
N ALA A 122 16.65 -1.03 -1.22
CA ALA A 122 17.28 -1.05 -2.53
C ALA A 122 18.57 -0.21 -2.54
N THR A 123 18.55 0.99 -1.95
CA THR A 123 19.75 1.85 -1.82
C THR A 123 20.84 1.19 -0.98
N LEU A 124 20.48 0.52 0.13
CA LEU A 124 21.45 -0.19 0.96
C LEU A 124 21.97 -1.49 0.34
N SER A 125 21.18 -2.18 -0.49
CA SER A 125 21.63 -3.38 -1.23
C SER A 125 22.48 -3.06 -2.46
N SER A 126 22.32 -1.86 -3.04
CA SER A 126 23.08 -1.38 -4.20
C SER A 126 24.38 -0.66 -3.81
N GLY A 127 24.60 -0.40 -2.51
CA GLY A 127 25.60 0.55 -2.02
C GLY A 127 27.04 0.05 -1.81
N SER A 128 27.41 -1.21 -2.08
CA SER A 128 28.78 -1.65 -1.76
C SER A 128 29.45 -2.67 -2.68
N THR A 129 28.87 -3.02 -3.83
CA THR A 129 29.43 -4.12 -4.67
C THR A 129 29.72 -3.73 -6.13
N LEU A 130 29.38 -2.52 -6.60
CA LEU A 130 29.64 -2.10 -7.99
C LEU A 130 30.52 -0.86 -8.16
N ALA A 131 30.90 -0.15 -7.10
CA ALA A 131 31.88 0.96 -7.19
C ALA A 131 33.33 0.46 -7.24
N ARG A 132 33.54 -0.85 -7.44
CA ARG A 132 34.84 -1.52 -7.45
C ARG A 132 34.90 -2.52 -8.62
N SER A 133 34.65 -2.03 -9.83
CA SER A 133 35.07 -2.69 -11.08
C SER A 133 35.74 -1.66 -11.97
#